data_AF-A0A9W7L8E5-F1
#
_entry.id   AF-A0A9W7L8E5-F1
#
_cell.length_a   1.000
_cell.length_b   1.000
_cell.length_c   1.000
_cell.angle_alpha   90.00
_cell.angle_beta   90.00
_cell.angle_gamma   90.00
#
_symmetry.space_group_name_H-M   'P 1'
#
loop_
_entity.id
_entity.type
_entity.pdbx_description
1 polymer ?
#
loop_
_entity_poly.entity_id
_entity_poly.type
_entity_poly.pdbx_seq_one_letter_code
_entity_poly.pdbx_strand_id
1 'polypeptide(L)'
;MRLSALLTPLLIGLARARTVVIQDGQWTNSSSGMKVILEGANIVMKGEPWLPAVGGDAVCDSTEETGNSTSCQTFNEHDIEHLKGMGYNMIRLGVTWAGAQPDGPYTDLSQPLLDRLKAILDLCEKNDLQVLIDLHQDAVGTAVCGEGVPMWFSKMATPNQIGKPLWPLPKLDDGTCGRNDTETWAQYAGDVDYNLKNLCCRKLNSGNWGRLVDTSQAQETMLYLFTHGRDVFADFAGKVAQAVHDKPAAFGIELMNEPPSIFRNLMYKTWQAAAESIREFSSDIAIGVADTANGALPIGNLDLRKETVDWLMTGDKHLFYAFHWYGTPDEPDAAINNAISFGEKWGMPVHLTEFGGYGGDDYGCKTQRAARAAGVGSSYWHYSDYCWPKHCPDGSPDGYCPFPEGDRWGACITGWGSGNNSFVCP
;
A
#
# COMPACT_ATOMS: atom_id res chain seq x y z
N MET A 1 -3.80 -42.38 9.33
CA MET A 1 -2.81 -41.95 10.34
C MET A 1 -2.41 -40.52 10.01
N ARG A 2 -2.88 -39.54 10.78
CA ARG A 2 -2.44 -38.14 10.66
C ARG A 2 -1.10 -38.03 11.38
N LEU A 3 -0.01 -37.71 10.66
CA LEU A 3 1.22 -37.27 11.30
C LEU A 3 0.97 -35.84 11.81
N SER A 4 0.89 -35.68 13.13
CA SER A 4 1.07 -34.38 13.77
C SER A 4 2.51 -33.95 13.57
N ALA A 5 2.73 -32.91 12.76
CA ALA A 5 3.98 -32.17 12.79
C ALA A 5 4.05 -31.44 14.14
N LEU A 6 4.99 -31.84 14.98
CA LEU A 6 5.37 -31.11 16.18
C LEU A 6 6.00 -29.79 15.71
N LEU A 7 5.28 -28.67 15.86
CA LEU A 7 5.89 -27.35 15.81
C LEU A 7 6.84 -27.23 17.00
N THR A 8 8.14 -27.21 16.72
CA THR A 8 9.13 -26.71 17.67
C THR A 8 8.76 -25.26 18.00
N PRO A 9 8.61 -24.86 19.27
CA PRO A 9 8.36 -23.47 19.59
C PRO A 9 9.59 -22.69 19.14
N LEU A 10 9.43 -21.86 18.11
CA LEU A 10 10.40 -20.83 17.81
C LEU A 10 10.54 -20.01 19.10
N LEU A 11 11.78 -19.86 19.59
CA LEU A 11 12.09 -18.85 20.60
C LEU A 11 11.85 -17.50 19.93
N ILE A 12 10.59 -17.04 19.95
CA ILE A 12 10.24 -15.66 19.65
C ILE A 12 10.95 -14.87 20.74
N GLY A 13 11.98 -14.11 20.36
CA GLY A 13 12.64 -13.18 21.28
C GLY A 13 11.59 -12.30 21.95
N LEU A 14 11.87 -11.85 23.18
CA LEU A 14 10.96 -10.96 23.93
C LEU A 14 10.53 -9.80 23.03
N ALA A 15 9.25 -9.79 22.65
CA ALA A 15 8.68 -8.71 21.86
C ALA A 15 8.90 -7.39 22.61
N ARG A 16 9.50 -6.42 21.93
CA ARG A 16 9.66 -5.06 22.46
C ARG A 16 8.34 -4.31 22.30
N ALA A 17 7.96 -3.55 23.32
CA ALA A 17 6.77 -2.71 23.23
C ALA A 17 6.90 -1.73 22.07
N ARG A 18 5.85 -1.60 21.26
CA ARG A 18 5.79 -0.65 20.14
C ARG A 18 5.80 0.78 20.66
N THR A 19 6.42 1.70 19.92
CA THR A 19 6.55 3.10 20.36
C THR A 19 5.19 3.82 20.34
N VAL A 20 4.35 3.49 19.36
CA VAL A 20 2.97 3.99 19.26
C VAL A 20 2.00 2.83 19.32
N VAL A 21 0.95 3.01 20.11
CA VAL A 21 -0.12 2.03 20.33
C VAL A 21 -1.49 2.71 20.28
N ILE A 22 -2.54 1.92 20.17
CA ILE A 22 -3.92 2.39 20.35
C ILE A 22 -4.31 2.20 21.81
N GLN A 23 -4.65 3.31 22.47
CA GLN A 23 -5.15 3.33 23.84
C GLN A 23 -6.38 4.23 23.89
N ASP A 24 -7.48 3.73 24.46
CA ASP A 24 -8.75 4.44 24.59
C ASP A 24 -9.24 5.07 23.27
N GLY A 25 -9.08 4.35 22.16
CA GLY A 25 -9.49 4.80 20.81
C GLY A 25 -8.62 5.90 20.22
N GLN A 26 -7.37 6.06 20.68
CA GLN A 26 -6.47 7.14 20.28
C GLN A 26 -5.04 6.63 20.08
N TRP A 27 -4.30 7.24 19.15
CA TRP A 27 -2.86 7.03 19.02
C TRP A 27 -2.13 7.58 20.24
N THR A 28 -1.33 6.74 20.88
CA THR A 28 -0.66 7.04 22.14
C THR A 28 0.78 6.57 22.09
N ASN A 29 1.71 7.41 22.54
CA ASN A 29 3.09 7.00 22.79
C ASN A 29 3.13 6.07 24.01
N SER A 30 3.54 4.82 23.82
CA SER A 30 3.41 3.76 24.83
C SER A 30 4.22 4.03 26.10
N SER A 31 5.36 4.70 25.97
CA SER A 31 6.25 5.02 27.09
C SER A 31 5.77 6.20 27.94
N SER A 32 5.17 7.22 27.32
CA SER A 32 4.75 8.44 28.02
C SER A 32 3.27 8.47 28.36
N GLY A 33 2.44 7.66 27.69
CA GLY A 33 0.99 7.73 27.77
C GLY A 33 0.38 8.98 27.11
N MET A 34 1.19 9.78 26.40
CA MET A 34 0.71 10.98 25.73
C MET A 34 0.08 10.63 24.38
N LYS A 35 -1.03 11.30 24.07
CA LYS A 35 -1.62 11.26 22.73
C LYS A 35 -0.64 11.80 21.69
N VAL A 36 -0.60 11.19 20.52
CA VAL A 36 0.25 11.62 19.40
C VAL A 36 -0.60 11.88 18.16
N ILE A 37 -0.24 12.91 17.40
CA ILE A 37 -0.69 13.09 16.02
C ILE A 37 0.47 12.61 15.15
N LEU A 38 0.19 11.65 14.28
CA LEU A 38 1.16 11.05 13.39
C LEU A 38 1.07 11.73 12.02
N GLU A 39 2.16 12.36 11.58
CA GLU A 39 2.23 13.05 10.30
C GLU A 39 3.47 12.61 9.53
N GLY A 40 3.30 12.37 8.24
CA GLY A 40 4.35 11.79 7.42
C GLY A 40 4.12 11.86 5.93
N ALA A 41 4.90 11.05 5.23
CA ALA A 41 4.80 10.86 3.79
C ALA A 41 4.79 9.36 3.44
N ASN A 42 4.28 9.07 2.25
CA ASN A 42 4.27 7.75 1.65
C ASN A 42 5.62 7.43 0.99
N ILE A 43 6.16 6.25 1.30
CA ILE A 43 7.36 5.67 0.72
C ILE A 43 6.95 4.36 0.04
N VAL A 44 6.79 4.37 -1.28
CA VAL A 44 6.28 3.21 -2.02
C VAL A 44 7.10 2.94 -3.28
N MET A 45 7.61 1.72 -3.40
CA MET A 45 8.24 1.19 -4.62
C MET A 45 7.28 0.20 -5.30
N LYS A 46 6.85 0.52 -6.52
CA LYS A 46 5.82 -0.24 -7.26
C LYS A 46 6.37 -1.31 -8.20
N GLY A 47 7.67 -1.60 -8.11
CA GLY A 47 8.35 -2.63 -8.86
C GLY A 47 9.62 -3.07 -8.14
N GLU A 48 10.27 -4.13 -8.63
CA GLU A 48 11.50 -4.65 -8.05
C GLU A 48 12.56 -3.53 -7.90
N PRO A 49 13.21 -3.39 -6.73
CA PRO A 49 13.33 -4.35 -5.62
C PRO A 49 12.22 -4.26 -4.56
N TRP A 50 11.11 -3.57 -4.85
CA TRP A 50 9.91 -3.41 -4.02
C TRP A 50 10.08 -2.65 -2.71
N LEU A 51 11.32 -2.46 -2.25
CA LEU A 51 11.70 -1.57 -1.15
C LEU A 51 13.06 -0.91 -1.43
N PRO A 52 13.28 0.35 -1.03
CA PRO A 52 14.57 0.99 -1.18
C PRO A 52 15.66 0.29 -0.36
N ALA A 53 16.92 0.49 -0.76
CA ALA A 53 18.05 0.19 0.11
C ALA A 53 18.19 1.30 1.16
N VAL A 54 19.02 1.12 2.20
CA VAL A 54 19.25 2.17 3.21
C VAL A 54 20.62 2.85 3.11
N GLY A 55 21.50 2.36 2.24
CA GLY A 55 22.85 2.90 2.08
C GLY A 55 22.87 4.01 1.03
N GLY A 56 22.97 5.27 1.47
CA GLY A 56 23.05 6.46 0.62
C GLY A 56 23.46 7.69 1.43
N ASP A 57 23.80 8.78 0.75
CA ASP A 57 24.34 10.03 1.31
C ASP A 57 23.60 11.28 0.81
N ALA A 58 22.43 11.11 0.20
CA ALA A 58 21.62 12.18 -0.37
C ALA A 58 20.13 11.92 -0.15
N VAL A 59 19.36 13.00 -0.06
CA VAL A 59 17.90 12.94 -0.08
C VAL A 59 17.43 12.41 -1.43
N CYS A 60 16.45 11.52 -1.43
CA CYS A 60 15.72 11.10 -2.60
C CYS A 60 14.97 12.30 -3.19
N ASP A 61 15.55 12.84 -4.26
CA ASP A 61 15.03 13.97 -5.01
C ASP A 61 14.85 13.56 -6.47
N SER A 62 13.66 13.05 -6.80
CA SER A 62 13.22 12.87 -8.16
C SER A 62 11.90 13.59 -8.40
N THR A 63 11.75 14.15 -9.59
CA THR A 63 10.51 14.72 -10.09
C THR A 63 10.12 14.03 -11.40
N GLU A 64 8.89 14.24 -11.83
CA GLU A 64 8.41 13.79 -13.15
C GLU A 64 9.32 14.28 -14.30
N GLU A 65 9.98 15.43 -14.13
CA GLU A 65 10.87 16.05 -15.11
C GLU A 65 12.32 15.53 -15.03
N THR A 66 12.84 15.30 -13.81
CA THR A 66 14.24 14.86 -13.64
C THR A 66 14.37 13.35 -13.76
N GLY A 67 13.35 12.58 -13.38
CA GLY A 67 13.10 11.17 -13.67
C GLY A 67 14.21 10.15 -13.40
N ASN A 68 15.41 10.57 -13.03
CA ASN A 68 16.60 9.72 -12.96
C ASN A 68 17.54 10.26 -11.89
N SER A 69 17.13 10.15 -10.63
CA SER A 69 18.05 10.39 -9.52
C SER A 69 18.41 9.06 -8.88
N THR A 70 19.70 8.70 -8.95
CA THR A 70 20.23 7.52 -8.26
C THR A 70 20.03 7.62 -6.75
N SER A 71 19.82 8.84 -6.21
CA SER A 71 19.48 9.08 -4.80
C SER A 71 18.23 8.33 -4.36
N CYS A 72 17.25 8.16 -5.24
CA CYS A 72 16.00 7.49 -4.89
C CYS A 72 16.07 5.97 -4.92
N GLN A 73 17.23 5.36 -5.20
CA GLN A 73 17.46 3.92 -4.95
C GLN A 73 17.45 3.57 -3.46
N THR A 74 17.49 4.59 -2.61
CA THR A 74 17.68 4.48 -1.19
C THR A 74 16.65 5.28 -0.41
N PHE A 75 16.40 4.86 0.82
CA PHE A 75 15.77 5.63 1.90
C PHE A 75 16.74 5.58 3.08
N ASN A 76 17.52 6.64 3.25
CA ASN A 76 18.70 6.69 4.10
C ASN A 76 18.56 7.71 5.25
N GLU A 77 19.62 7.91 6.04
CA GLU A 77 19.58 8.84 7.20
C GLU A 77 19.24 10.28 6.79
N HIS A 78 19.69 10.75 5.62
CA HIS A 78 19.40 12.10 5.14
C HIS A 78 17.93 12.27 4.77
N ASP A 79 17.27 11.23 4.23
CA ASP A 79 15.84 11.26 3.99
C ASP A 79 15.05 11.44 5.29
N ILE A 80 15.46 10.71 6.34
CA ILE A 80 14.83 10.81 7.67
C ILE A 80 15.09 12.18 8.30
N GLU A 81 16.32 12.68 8.23
CA GLU A 81 16.66 14.02 8.71
C GLU A 81 15.82 15.09 8.01
N HIS A 82 15.63 14.96 6.70
CA HIS A 82 14.79 15.86 5.89
C HIS A 82 13.32 15.78 6.30
N LEU A 83 12.75 14.57 6.40
CA LEU A 83 11.38 14.34 6.88
C LEU A 83 11.16 14.95 8.28
N LYS A 84 12.08 14.72 9.21
CA LYS A 84 12.00 15.28 10.57
C LYS A 84 12.19 16.80 10.58
N GLY A 85 13.02 17.35 9.70
CA GLY A 85 13.18 18.79 9.48
C GLY A 85 11.88 19.46 9.02
N MET A 86 11.03 18.72 8.30
CA MET A 86 9.68 19.13 7.91
C MET A 86 8.63 18.96 9.04
N GLY A 87 9.02 18.38 10.18
CA GLY A 87 8.15 18.11 11.31
C GLY A 87 7.43 16.75 11.25
N TYR A 88 7.74 15.89 10.27
CA TYR A 88 7.18 14.56 10.22
C TYR A 88 7.77 13.64 11.28
N ASN A 89 6.92 12.72 11.76
CA ASN A 89 7.26 11.73 12.78
C ASN A 89 6.90 10.30 12.36
N MET A 90 6.37 10.11 11.15
CA MET A 90 6.13 8.80 10.59
C MET A 90 6.38 8.74 9.08
N ILE A 91 6.41 7.51 8.55
CA ILE A 91 6.24 7.18 7.14
C ILE A 91 5.18 6.09 6.97
N ARG A 92 4.45 6.13 5.86
CA ARG A 92 3.64 5.00 5.37
C ARG A 92 4.47 4.24 4.33
N LEU A 93 4.91 3.03 4.68
CA LEU A 93 5.84 2.22 3.89
C LEU A 93 5.09 1.12 3.14
N GLY A 94 5.09 1.19 1.80
CA GLY A 94 4.43 0.20 0.95
C GLY A 94 5.16 -1.14 0.93
N VAL A 95 4.43 -2.22 1.18
CA VAL A 95 4.85 -3.62 1.04
C VAL A 95 3.89 -4.31 0.08
N THR A 96 4.31 -4.44 -1.18
CA THR A 96 3.50 -5.02 -2.23
C THR A 96 3.55 -6.55 -2.21
N TRP A 97 2.39 -7.21 -2.24
CA TRP A 97 2.29 -8.67 -2.15
C TRP A 97 3.09 -9.40 -3.24
N ALA A 98 3.10 -8.88 -4.46
CA ALA A 98 3.85 -9.42 -5.60
C ALA A 98 5.36 -9.54 -5.33
N GLY A 99 5.96 -8.56 -4.65
CA GLY A 99 7.37 -8.60 -4.25
C GLY A 99 7.61 -9.39 -2.97
N ALA A 100 6.62 -9.42 -2.09
CA ALA A 100 6.75 -10.04 -0.79
C ALA A 100 6.62 -11.57 -0.84
N GLN A 101 5.69 -12.12 -1.63
CA GLN A 101 5.53 -13.57 -1.83
C GLN A 101 5.45 -13.92 -3.32
N PRO A 102 6.56 -13.82 -4.08
CA PRO A 102 6.56 -14.06 -5.52
C PRO A 102 6.38 -15.53 -5.91
N ASP A 103 6.71 -16.46 -5.02
CA ASP A 103 6.86 -17.88 -5.34
C ASP A 103 5.57 -18.72 -5.21
N GLY A 104 4.52 -18.17 -4.60
CA GLY A 104 3.22 -18.85 -4.51
C GLY A 104 2.46 -18.59 -3.21
N PRO A 105 1.29 -19.24 -3.04
CA PRO A 105 0.52 -19.13 -1.81
C PRO A 105 1.26 -19.82 -0.66
N TYR A 106 1.14 -19.26 0.55
CA TYR A 106 1.70 -19.82 1.79
C TYR A 106 3.22 -19.97 1.82
N THR A 107 3.98 -19.38 0.88
CA THR A 107 5.45 -19.31 0.97
C THR A 107 5.89 -18.29 2.01
N ASP A 108 7.12 -18.39 2.51
CA ASP A 108 7.68 -17.32 3.34
C ASP A 108 7.84 -16.02 2.53
N LEU A 109 8.03 -14.89 3.23
CA LEU A 109 8.38 -13.65 2.56
C LEU A 109 9.75 -13.78 1.87
N SER A 110 9.91 -13.16 0.70
CA SER A 110 11.16 -13.21 -0.05
C SER A 110 12.31 -12.62 0.77
N GLN A 111 13.46 -13.30 0.77
CA GLN A 111 14.61 -12.87 1.55
C GLN A 111 15.09 -11.44 1.18
N PRO A 112 15.16 -11.05 -0.11
CA PRO A 112 15.56 -9.69 -0.47
C PRO A 112 14.62 -8.60 0.09
N LEU A 113 13.30 -8.86 0.10
CA LEU A 113 12.33 -7.94 0.69
C LEU A 113 12.47 -7.89 2.22
N LEU A 114 12.66 -9.04 2.87
CA LEU A 114 12.86 -9.12 4.33
C LEU A 114 14.10 -8.32 4.77
N ASP A 115 15.21 -8.45 4.04
CA ASP A 115 16.46 -7.75 4.38
C ASP A 115 16.28 -6.23 4.29
N ARG A 116 15.63 -5.75 3.21
CA ARG A 116 15.34 -4.32 3.01
C ARG A 116 14.34 -3.79 4.02
N LEU A 117 13.26 -4.52 4.28
CA LEU A 117 12.25 -4.16 5.27
C LEU A 117 12.87 -4.00 6.67
N LYS A 118 13.67 -4.97 7.11
CA LYS A 118 14.35 -4.91 8.41
C LYS A 118 15.34 -3.76 8.48
N ALA A 119 16.12 -3.53 7.42
CA ALA A 119 17.07 -2.43 7.38
C ALA A 119 16.37 -1.06 7.48
N ILE A 120 15.26 -0.86 6.77
CA ILE A 120 14.46 0.37 6.86
C ILE A 120 13.87 0.54 8.27
N LEU A 121 13.31 -0.53 8.86
CA LEU A 121 12.74 -0.46 10.20
C LEU A 121 13.79 -0.18 11.29
N ASP A 122 14.98 -0.77 11.17
CA ASP A 122 16.11 -0.51 12.08
C ASP A 122 16.60 0.95 11.94
N LEU A 123 16.66 1.45 10.71
CA LEU A 123 17.01 2.84 10.42
C LEU A 123 15.97 3.82 11.01
N CYS A 124 14.68 3.55 10.83
CA CYS A 124 13.58 4.33 11.40
C CYS A 124 13.58 4.30 12.93
N GLU A 125 13.77 3.12 13.53
CA GLU A 125 13.85 2.97 14.99
C GLU A 125 15.01 3.78 15.59
N LYS A 126 16.20 3.68 14.99
CA LYS A 126 17.39 4.45 15.41
C LYS A 126 17.13 5.96 15.42
N ASN A 127 16.29 6.44 14.51
CA ASN A 127 16.01 7.86 14.31
C ASN A 127 14.66 8.33 14.87
N ASP A 128 13.96 7.51 15.66
CA ASP A 128 12.65 7.83 16.25
C ASP A 128 11.62 8.26 15.18
N LEU A 129 11.56 7.51 14.07
CA LEU A 129 10.56 7.67 13.01
C LEU A 129 9.63 6.46 13.02
N GLN A 130 8.32 6.70 13.08
CA GLN A 130 7.33 5.63 13.14
C GLN A 130 6.98 5.11 11.74
N VAL A 131 6.61 3.84 11.63
CA VAL A 131 6.32 3.19 10.34
C VAL A 131 4.94 2.55 10.38
N LEU A 132 4.05 3.01 9.51
CA LEU A 132 2.84 2.29 9.14
C LEU A 132 3.17 1.43 7.93
N ILE A 133 3.06 0.10 8.07
CA ILE A 133 3.21 -0.80 6.93
C ILE A 133 1.92 -0.78 6.14
N ASP A 134 2.00 -0.54 4.83
CA ASP A 134 0.85 -0.54 3.93
C ASP A 134 0.95 -1.74 2.99
N LEU A 135 -0.04 -2.63 3.01
CA LEU A 135 -0.13 -3.73 2.05
C LEU A 135 -0.59 -3.19 0.68
N HIS A 136 0.37 -2.62 -0.03
CA HIS A 136 0.11 -1.74 -1.17
C HIS A 136 -0.33 -2.50 -2.43
N GLN A 137 -1.27 -1.90 -3.16
CA GLN A 137 -1.68 -2.29 -4.50
C GLN A 137 -2.26 -1.08 -5.23
N ASP A 138 -2.17 -1.06 -6.55
CA ASP A 138 -3.01 -0.24 -7.41
C ASP A 138 -3.47 -1.08 -8.60
N ALA A 139 -4.72 -0.90 -9.00
CA ALA A 139 -5.32 -1.65 -10.09
C ALA A 139 -5.13 -3.18 -9.95
N VAL A 140 -5.29 -3.69 -8.73
CA VAL A 140 -5.24 -5.09 -8.32
C VAL A 140 -3.85 -5.73 -8.39
N GLY A 141 -3.18 -5.71 -9.53
CA GLY A 141 -1.92 -6.43 -9.69
C GLY A 141 -1.45 -6.58 -11.12
N THR A 142 -0.31 -7.26 -11.28
CA THR A 142 0.43 -7.36 -12.54
C THR A 142 -0.45 -7.74 -13.73
N ALA A 143 -1.37 -8.72 -13.58
CA ALA A 143 -2.20 -9.22 -14.66
C ALA A 143 -3.23 -8.20 -15.21
N VAL A 144 -3.53 -7.16 -14.45
CA VAL A 144 -4.43 -6.05 -14.83
C VAL A 144 -3.63 -4.77 -15.11
N CYS A 145 -2.32 -4.91 -15.38
CA CYS A 145 -1.39 -3.79 -15.65
C CYS A 145 -1.05 -2.88 -14.47
N GLY A 146 -1.59 -3.14 -13.27
CA GLY A 146 -1.20 -2.49 -12.02
C GLY A 146 -0.14 -3.27 -11.25
N GLU A 147 -0.15 -3.13 -9.92
CA GLU A 147 0.73 -3.81 -8.97
C GLU A 147 -0.03 -4.12 -7.68
N GLY A 148 0.47 -5.05 -6.86
CA GLY A 148 -0.28 -5.56 -5.71
C GLY A 148 -0.26 -7.07 -5.70
N VAL A 149 -1.36 -7.66 -6.14
CA VAL A 149 -1.57 -9.10 -6.22
C VAL A 149 -0.54 -9.75 -7.16
N PRO A 150 0.16 -10.81 -6.73
CA PRO A 150 1.12 -11.53 -7.55
C PRO A 150 0.46 -12.23 -8.73
N MET A 151 1.21 -12.40 -9.83
CA MET A 151 0.74 -13.09 -11.03
C MET A 151 0.27 -14.54 -10.76
N TRP A 152 0.86 -15.26 -9.80
CA TRP A 152 0.39 -16.60 -9.44
C TRP A 152 -1.03 -16.58 -8.86
N PHE A 153 -1.40 -15.53 -8.12
CA PHE A 153 -2.75 -15.40 -7.57
C PHE A 153 -3.74 -15.03 -8.69
N SER A 154 -3.36 -14.15 -9.61
CA SER A 154 -4.17 -13.86 -10.80
C SER A 154 -4.43 -15.12 -11.64
N LYS A 155 -3.44 -16.02 -11.76
CA LYS A 155 -3.62 -17.33 -12.44
C LYS A 155 -4.61 -18.24 -11.70
N MET A 156 -4.76 -18.12 -10.39
CA MET A 156 -5.80 -18.84 -9.63
C MET A 156 -7.17 -18.20 -9.81
N ALA A 157 -7.22 -16.86 -9.76
CA ALA A 157 -8.46 -16.11 -9.75
C ALA A 157 -9.12 -16.00 -11.15
N THR A 158 -8.33 -15.66 -12.16
CA THR A 158 -8.80 -15.37 -13.53
C THR A 158 -7.93 -16.08 -14.59
N PRO A 159 -7.72 -17.42 -14.51
CA PRO A 159 -6.82 -18.16 -15.40
C PRO A 159 -7.09 -17.95 -16.89
N ASN A 160 -8.38 -17.80 -17.24
CA ASN A 160 -8.82 -17.64 -18.62
C ASN A 160 -8.74 -16.19 -19.13
N GLN A 161 -8.27 -15.24 -18.32
CA GLN A 161 -8.18 -13.81 -18.70
C GLN A 161 -6.74 -13.31 -18.83
N ILE A 162 -5.75 -14.10 -18.39
CA ILE A 162 -4.34 -13.73 -18.46
C ILE A 162 -3.92 -13.46 -19.92
N GLY A 163 -3.36 -12.26 -20.16
CA GLY A 163 -2.91 -11.83 -21.50
C GLY A 163 -4.04 -11.55 -22.49
N LYS A 164 -5.27 -11.31 -22.02
CA LYS A 164 -6.40 -10.91 -22.87
C LYS A 164 -6.65 -9.40 -22.76
N PRO A 165 -7.27 -8.79 -23.78
CA PRO A 165 -7.73 -7.41 -23.68
C PRO A 165 -8.65 -7.21 -22.48
N LEU A 166 -8.32 -6.20 -21.66
CA LEU A 166 -9.10 -5.84 -20.48
C LEU A 166 -10.43 -5.20 -20.89
N TRP A 167 -11.51 -5.55 -20.19
CA TRP A 167 -12.86 -5.05 -20.46
C TRP A 167 -13.51 -4.55 -19.17
N PRO A 168 -14.26 -3.44 -19.18
CA PRO A 168 -14.39 -2.48 -20.27
C PRO A 168 -13.21 -1.50 -20.30
N LEU A 169 -12.33 -1.61 -21.29
CA LEU A 169 -11.42 -0.53 -21.67
C LEU A 169 -11.64 -0.19 -23.15
N PRO A 170 -11.82 1.08 -23.51
CA PRO A 170 -11.75 1.48 -24.91
C PRO A 170 -10.31 1.35 -25.41
N LYS A 171 -10.15 1.35 -26.73
CA LYS A 171 -8.82 1.55 -27.33
C LYS A 171 -8.24 2.90 -26.88
N LEU A 172 -6.91 2.97 -26.85
CA LEU A 172 -6.19 4.21 -26.59
C LEU A 172 -6.36 5.18 -27.76
N ASP A 173 -6.02 6.45 -27.55
CA ASP A 173 -6.20 7.53 -28.54
C ASP A 173 -5.39 7.29 -29.83
N ASP A 174 -4.26 6.59 -29.73
CA ASP A 174 -3.44 6.16 -30.86
C ASP A 174 -4.01 4.94 -31.63
N GLY A 175 -5.14 4.41 -31.17
CA GLY A 175 -5.84 3.27 -31.75
C GLY A 175 -5.36 1.89 -31.27
N THR A 176 -4.33 1.82 -30.42
CA THR A 176 -3.76 0.56 -29.91
C THR A 176 -4.47 0.03 -28.66
N CYS A 177 -4.17 -1.21 -28.28
CA CYS A 177 -4.55 -1.80 -26.99
C CYS A 177 -6.05 -1.90 -26.72
N GLY A 178 -6.87 -1.79 -27.78
CA GLY A 178 -8.30 -2.05 -27.71
C GLY A 178 -8.64 -3.54 -27.67
N ARG A 179 -9.95 -3.82 -27.60
CA ARG A 179 -10.52 -5.17 -27.51
C ARG A 179 -10.10 -6.15 -28.62
N ASN A 180 -9.68 -5.65 -29.78
CA ASN A 180 -9.27 -6.47 -30.92
C ASN A 180 -7.76 -6.71 -30.98
N ASP A 181 -6.96 -6.08 -30.12
CA ASP A 181 -5.50 -6.16 -30.12
C ASP A 181 -4.99 -7.41 -29.36
N THR A 182 -5.55 -8.58 -29.68
CA THR A 182 -5.32 -9.79 -28.89
C THR A 182 -3.89 -10.27 -28.94
N GLU A 183 -3.16 -9.98 -30.01
CA GLU A 183 -1.76 -10.39 -30.17
C GLU A 183 -0.84 -9.61 -29.22
N THR A 184 -1.00 -8.28 -29.11
CA THR A 184 -0.19 -7.47 -28.19
C THR A 184 -0.49 -7.81 -26.74
N TRP A 185 -1.76 -7.97 -26.39
CA TRP A 185 -2.17 -8.40 -25.04
C TRP A 185 -1.59 -9.78 -24.67
N ALA A 186 -1.46 -10.71 -25.62
CA ALA A 186 -0.93 -12.05 -25.35
C ALA A 186 0.60 -12.07 -25.08
N GLN A 187 1.33 -11.02 -25.45
CA GLN A 187 2.78 -10.96 -25.23
C GLN A 187 3.09 -10.94 -23.73
N TYR A 188 4.01 -11.80 -23.29
CA TYR A 188 4.40 -11.97 -21.88
C TYR A 188 3.28 -12.45 -20.96
N ALA A 189 2.17 -12.98 -21.50
CA ALA A 189 1.05 -13.47 -20.70
C ALA A 189 1.50 -14.42 -19.59
N GLY A 190 1.22 -14.04 -18.34
CA GLY A 190 1.56 -14.84 -17.16
C GLY A 190 2.98 -14.64 -16.62
N ASP A 191 3.76 -13.71 -17.17
CA ASP A 191 5.04 -13.26 -16.61
C ASP A 191 4.80 -12.44 -15.33
N VAL A 192 5.70 -12.55 -14.35
CA VAL A 192 5.61 -11.81 -13.08
C VAL A 192 5.76 -10.29 -13.26
N ASP A 193 6.44 -9.87 -14.32
CA ASP A 193 6.61 -8.47 -14.73
C ASP A 193 5.70 -8.12 -15.92
N TYR A 194 4.58 -8.81 -16.12
CA TYR A 194 3.70 -8.58 -17.28
C TYR A 194 3.27 -7.11 -17.42
N ASN A 195 3.00 -6.41 -16.31
CA ASN A 195 2.69 -4.98 -16.27
C ASN A 195 3.81 -4.08 -16.82
N LEU A 196 5.07 -4.51 -16.70
CA LEU A 196 6.26 -3.80 -17.17
C LEU A 196 6.71 -4.25 -18.56
N LYS A 197 6.52 -5.51 -18.91
CA LYS A 197 6.95 -6.08 -20.20
C LYS A 197 5.93 -5.84 -21.31
N ASN A 198 4.64 -5.93 -20.99
CA ASN A 198 3.59 -5.80 -21.99
C ASN A 198 3.42 -4.34 -22.45
N LEU A 199 3.44 -4.12 -23.76
CA LEU A 199 3.32 -2.78 -24.35
C LEU A 199 2.00 -2.09 -23.98
N CYS A 200 0.88 -2.83 -23.94
CA CYS A 200 -0.40 -2.25 -23.59
C CYS A 200 -0.49 -1.87 -22.11
N CYS A 201 0.10 -2.69 -21.23
CA CYS A 201 0.18 -2.33 -19.82
C CYS A 201 1.01 -1.07 -19.58
N ARG A 202 2.18 -0.96 -20.22
CA ARG A 202 3.00 0.25 -20.12
C ARG A 202 2.24 1.50 -20.56
N LYS A 203 1.51 1.47 -21.68
CA LYS A 203 0.71 2.62 -22.13
C LYS A 203 -0.44 2.98 -21.18
N LEU A 204 -1.00 2.02 -20.46
CA LEU A 204 -2.14 2.23 -19.56
C LEU A 204 -1.70 2.73 -18.18
N ASN A 205 -0.56 2.26 -17.68
CA ASN A 205 -0.12 2.59 -16.33
C ASN A 205 0.29 4.07 -16.20
N SER A 206 0.81 4.70 -17.26
CA SER A 206 1.27 6.10 -17.29
C SER A 206 0.16 7.16 -17.47
N GLY A 207 -0.96 7.03 -16.74
CA GLY A 207 -1.99 8.08 -16.64
C GLY A 207 -3.44 7.63 -16.87
N ASN A 208 -3.68 6.37 -17.24
CA ASN A 208 -5.03 5.79 -17.38
C ASN A 208 -5.31 4.69 -16.35
N TRP A 209 -4.40 4.49 -15.39
CA TRP A 209 -4.40 3.32 -14.51
C TRP A 209 -5.67 3.21 -13.66
N GLY A 210 -6.28 4.33 -13.25
CA GLY A 210 -7.53 4.31 -12.47
C GLY A 210 -8.68 3.58 -13.18
N ARG A 211 -8.67 3.54 -14.52
CA ARG A 211 -9.68 2.83 -15.32
C ARG A 211 -9.54 1.30 -15.26
N LEU A 212 -8.35 0.81 -14.88
CA LEU A 212 -8.06 -0.61 -14.77
C LEU A 212 -8.85 -1.26 -13.62
N VAL A 213 -9.13 -0.48 -12.57
CA VAL A 213 -9.89 -0.88 -11.39
C VAL A 213 -11.29 -1.40 -11.77
N ASP A 214 -11.94 -0.75 -12.73
CA ASP A 214 -13.31 -1.08 -13.14
C ASP A 214 -13.40 -2.26 -14.11
N THR A 215 -12.27 -2.86 -14.49
CA THR A 215 -12.27 -3.98 -15.44
C THR A 215 -12.86 -5.24 -14.81
N SER A 216 -13.56 -6.05 -15.59
CA SER A 216 -14.09 -7.34 -15.16
C SER A 216 -13.00 -8.24 -14.60
N GLN A 217 -11.79 -8.21 -15.16
CA GLN A 217 -10.66 -8.98 -14.63
C GLN A 217 -10.25 -8.51 -13.23
N ALA A 218 -10.18 -7.19 -13.00
CA ALA A 218 -9.92 -6.62 -11.68
C ALA A 218 -11.00 -7.03 -10.67
N GLN A 219 -12.27 -6.79 -11.02
CA GLN A 219 -13.41 -7.08 -10.14
C GLN A 219 -13.53 -8.59 -9.82
N GLU A 220 -13.33 -9.47 -10.80
CA GLU A 220 -13.32 -10.92 -10.59
C GLU A 220 -12.15 -11.37 -9.72
N THR A 221 -10.97 -10.77 -9.89
CA THR A 221 -9.79 -11.08 -9.07
C THR A 221 -10.02 -10.70 -7.61
N MET A 222 -10.59 -9.52 -7.34
CA MET A 222 -10.95 -9.10 -5.98
C MET A 222 -12.07 -9.94 -5.39
N LEU A 223 -13.10 -10.28 -6.16
CA LEU A 223 -14.16 -11.18 -5.72
C LEU A 223 -13.58 -12.55 -5.33
N TYR A 224 -12.65 -13.08 -6.12
CA TYR A 224 -11.95 -14.32 -5.79
C TYR A 224 -11.16 -14.20 -4.49
N LEU A 225 -10.41 -13.10 -4.29
CA LEU A 225 -9.72 -12.82 -3.03
C LEU A 225 -10.67 -12.85 -1.85
N PHE A 226 -11.79 -12.14 -1.92
CA PHE A 226 -12.72 -12.08 -0.80
C PHE A 226 -13.55 -13.35 -0.57
N THR A 227 -13.55 -14.31 -1.49
CA THR A 227 -14.36 -15.55 -1.40
C THR A 227 -13.54 -16.82 -1.22
N HIS A 228 -12.49 -17.01 -2.02
CA HIS A 228 -11.69 -18.23 -2.09
C HIS A 228 -10.22 -17.99 -1.71
N GLY A 229 -9.71 -16.77 -1.94
CA GLY A 229 -8.32 -16.39 -1.66
C GLY A 229 -8.07 -15.79 -0.28
N ARG A 230 -9.10 -15.73 0.58
CA ARG A 230 -9.03 -15.02 1.87
C ARG A 230 -7.89 -15.52 2.76
N ASP A 231 -7.80 -16.83 2.94
CA ASP A 231 -6.81 -17.42 3.84
C ASP A 231 -5.38 -17.21 3.33
N VAL A 232 -5.23 -17.12 2.00
CA VAL A 232 -3.96 -16.87 1.34
C VAL A 232 -3.52 -15.41 1.58
N PHE A 233 -4.45 -14.46 1.52
CA PHE A 233 -4.19 -13.06 1.85
C PHE A 233 -3.96 -12.84 3.36
N ALA A 234 -4.72 -13.55 4.20
CA ALA A 234 -4.54 -13.49 5.64
C ALA A 234 -3.15 -14.02 6.06
N ASP A 235 -2.70 -15.14 5.48
CA ASP A 235 -1.35 -15.66 5.68
C ASP A 235 -0.26 -14.65 5.30
N PHE A 236 -0.42 -13.94 4.17
CA PHE A 236 0.47 -12.86 3.79
C PHE A 236 0.55 -11.77 4.87
N ALA A 237 -0.59 -11.27 5.33
CA ALA A 237 -0.65 -10.26 6.39
C ALA A 237 -0.03 -10.75 7.70
N GLY A 238 -0.28 -12.01 8.09
CA GLY A 238 0.34 -12.65 9.23
C GLY A 238 1.86 -12.74 9.11
N LYS A 239 2.40 -13.10 7.94
CA LYS A 239 3.85 -13.14 7.69
C LYS A 239 4.50 -11.77 7.68
N VAL A 240 3.80 -10.73 7.24
CA VAL A 240 4.27 -9.35 7.43
C VAL A 240 4.34 -9.01 8.92
N ALA A 241 3.32 -9.33 9.71
CA ALA A 241 3.35 -9.15 11.16
C ALA A 241 4.49 -9.95 11.83
N GLN A 242 4.72 -11.19 11.39
CA GLN A 242 5.84 -12.01 11.80
C GLN A 242 7.18 -11.33 11.48
N ALA A 243 7.34 -10.75 10.30
CA ALA A 243 8.60 -10.11 9.90
C ALA A 243 8.95 -8.87 10.73
N VAL A 244 7.94 -8.20 11.30
CA VAL A 244 8.08 -6.93 12.06
C VAL A 244 7.76 -7.08 13.55
N HIS A 245 7.66 -8.31 14.05
CA HIS A 245 7.20 -8.61 15.41
C HIS A 245 8.13 -8.02 16.49
N ASP A 246 9.41 -7.87 16.18
CA ASP A 246 10.47 -7.37 17.07
C ASP A 246 10.90 -5.92 16.76
N LYS A 247 10.14 -5.22 15.91
CA LYS A 247 10.44 -3.86 15.43
C LYS A 247 9.46 -2.83 16.02
N PRO A 248 9.80 -2.15 17.13
CA PRO A 248 8.93 -1.16 17.77
C PRO A 248 8.47 0.01 16.91
N ALA A 249 9.29 0.40 15.92
CA ALA A 249 8.96 1.50 15.00
C ALA A 249 7.78 1.14 14.07
N ALA A 250 7.59 -0.14 13.75
CA ALA A 250 6.42 -0.59 13.00
C ALA A 250 5.19 -0.55 13.91
N PHE A 251 4.40 0.52 13.89
CA PHE A 251 3.29 0.67 14.85
C PHE A 251 1.98 0.05 14.33
N GLY A 252 1.84 -0.14 13.03
CA GLY A 252 0.63 -0.67 12.42
C GLY A 252 0.85 -1.36 11.07
N ILE A 253 -0.16 -2.11 10.64
CA ILE A 253 -0.32 -2.68 9.30
C ILE A 253 -1.68 -2.23 8.76
N GLU A 254 -1.69 -1.43 7.69
CA GLU A 254 -2.88 -1.14 6.90
C GLU A 254 -3.11 -2.29 5.91
N LEU A 255 -4.29 -2.89 5.99
CA LEU A 255 -4.51 -4.19 5.35
C LEU A 255 -4.59 -4.13 3.83
N MET A 256 -4.92 -2.99 3.21
CA MET A 256 -4.88 -2.86 1.75
C MET A 256 -5.02 -1.40 1.33
N ASN A 257 -4.10 -0.95 0.49
CA ASN A 257 -4.26 0.29 -0.24
C ASN A 257 -5.49 0.24 -1.15
N GLU A 258 -6.34 1.27 -1.12
CA GLU A 258 -7.43 1.49 -2.11
C GLU A 258 -8.23 0.25 -2.55
N PRO A 259 -8.93 -0.48 -1.65
CA PRO A 259 -9.67 -1.70 -2.02
C PRO A 259 -10.55 -1.48 -3.27
N PRO A 260 -10.22 -2.10 -4.43
CA PRO A 260 -10.77 -1.67 -5.72
C PRO A 260 -12.17 -2.21 -6.02
N SER A 261 -12.80 -2.89 -5.07
CA SER A 261 -14.13 -3.48 -5.21
C SER A 261 -14.89 -3.47 -3.89
N ILE A 262 -16.17 -3.12 -3.96
CA ILE A 262 -17.02 -2.93 -2.76
C ILE A 262 -17.94 -4.12 -2.48
N PHE A 263 -17.40 -5.36 -2.51
CA PHE A 263 -18.09 -6.51 -1.89
C PHE A 263 -17.98 -6.44 -0.37
N ARG A 264 -18.55 -5.38 0.21
CA ARG A 264 -18.22 -4.87 1.56
C ARG A 264 -18.27 -5.95 2.63
N ASN A 265 -19.34 -6.73 2.71
CA ASN A 265 -19.42 -7.85 3.66
C ASN A 265 -18.29 -8.89 3.51
N LEU A 266 -17.93 -9.25 2.28
CA LEU A 266 -16.88 -10.24 2.01
C LEU A 266 -15.48 -9.65 2.26
N MET A 267 -15.31 -8.37 1.97
CA MET A 267 -14.09 -7.61 2.24
C MET A 267 -13.81 -7.54 3.75
N TYR A 268 -14.79 -7.14 4.60
CA TYR A 268 -14.54 -7.12 6.06
C TYR A 268 -14.33 -8.50 6.68
N LYS A 269 -14.92 -9.56 6.11
CA LYS A 269 -14.54 -10.93 6.54
C LYS A 269 -13.08 -11.23 6.22
N THR A 270 -12.56 -10.66 5.15
CA THR A 270 -11.15 -10.78 4.78
C THR A 270 -10.28 -9.96 5.73
N TRP A 271 -10.69 -8.74 6.10
CA TRP A 271 -10.04 -7.95 7.14
C TRP A 271 -9.99 -8.67 8.48
N GLN A 272 -11.10 -9.27 8.89
CA GLN A 272 -11.16 -10.05 10.12
C GLN A 272 -10.19 -11.24 10.09
N ALA A 273 -10.16 -12.02 8.99
CA ALA A 273 -9.24 -13.15 8.87
C ALA A 273 -7.77 -12.72 8.85
N ALA A 274 -7.45 -11.61 8.17
CA ALA A 274 -6.10 -11.04 8.19
C ALA A 274 -5.71 -10.56 9.60
N ALA A 275 -6.63 -9.92 10.32
CA ALA A 275 -6.38 -9.52 11.69
C ALA A 275 -6.16 -10.72 12.62
N GLU A 276 -6.95 -11.78 12.49
CA GLU A 276 -6.76 -13.04 13.23
C GLU A 276 -5.37 -13.64 12.96
N SER A 277 -4.91 -13.66 11.70
CA SER A 277 -3.56 -14.13 11.35
C SER A 277 -2.45 -13.23 11.88
N ILE A 278 -2.61 -11.90 11.84
CA ILE A 278 -1.67 -10.94 12.45
C ILE A 278 -1.54 -11.19 13.96
N ARG A 279 -2.65 -11.50 14.64
CA ARG A 279 -2.69 -11.75 16.09
C ARG A 279 -1.96 -13.02 16.52
N GLU A 280 -1.64 -13.93 15.61
CA GLU A 280 -0.76 -15.07 15.90
C GLU A 280 0.69 -14.61 16.20
N PHE A 281 1.10 -13.45 15.67
CA PHE A 281 2.48 -12.95 15.77
C PHE A 281 2.62 -11.64 16.58
N SER A 282 1.55 -10.84 16.69
CA SER A 282 1.57 -9.61 17.48
C SER A 282 0.20 -9.31 18.08
N SER A 283 0.15 -9.25 19.41
CA SER A 283 -1.08 -8.96 20.16
C SER A 283 -1.48 -7.48 20.15
N ASP A 284 -0.56 -6.58 19.78
CA ASP A 284 -0.67 -5.14 20.01
C ASP A 284 -0.43 -4.26 18.76
N ILE A 285 0.07 -4.81 17.65
CA ILE A 285 0.22 -4.03 16.41
C ILE A 285 -1.14 -3.51 15.95
N ALA A 286 -1.19 -2.23 15.58
CA ALA A 286 -2.40 -1.64 15.06
C ALA A 286 -2.75 -2.21 13.68
N ILE A 287 -4.05 -2.33 13.37
CA ILE A 287 -4.51 -2.92 12.11
C ILE A 287 -5.47 -1.94 11.43
N GLY A 288 -5.09 -1.48 10.24
CA GLY A 288 -5.86 -0.52 9.45
C GLY A 288 -6.89 -1.23 8.60
N VAL A 289 -8.16 -0.89 8.82
CA VAL A 289 -9.28 -1.34 7.98
C VAL A 289 -9.81 -0.17 7.16
N ALA A 290 -10.24 -0.44 5.94
CA ALA A 290 -10.80 0.55 5.04
C ALA A 290 -12.07 0.02 4.34
N ASP A 291 -12.92 0.96 3.90
CA ASP A 291 -14.05 0.70 3.01
C ASP A 291 -13.65 0.89 1.55
N THR A 292 -13.55 2.16 1.15
CA THR A 292 -13.06 2.63 -0.14
C THR A 292 -11.96 3.59 0.22
N ALA A 293 -10.69 3.15 0.20
CA ALA A 293 -9.64 4.02 0.73
C ALA A 293 -9.59 5.35 -0.03
N ASN A 294 -9.99 5.44 -1.30
CA ASN A 294 -10.08 6.67 -2.11
C ASN A 294 -11.03 7.76 -1.56
N GLY A 295 -11.80 7.48 -0.49
CA GLY A 295 -12.61 8.47 0.20
C GLY A 295 -13.46 7.87 1.33
N ALA A 296 -13.55 8.58 2.46
CA ALA A 296 -14.46 8.21 3.55
C ALA A 296 -15.91 8.64 3.24
N LEU A 297 -16.76 7.68 2.89
CA LEU A 297 -18.17 7.89 2.54
C LEU A 297 -19.11 7.79 3.76
N PRO A 298 -20.26 8.49 3.80
CA PRO A 298 -21.17 8.47 4.94
C PRO A 298 -22.07 7.22 4.97
N ILE A 299 -21.48 6.02 4.93
CA ILE A 299 -22.19 4.74 4.75
C ILE A 299 -22.34 3.92 6.05
N GLY A 300 -21.58 4.25 7.11
CA GLY A 300 -21.71 3.61 8.42
C GLY A 300 -21.65 2.07 8.36
N ASN A 301 -22.71 1.38 8.79
CA ASN A 301 -22.71 -0.11 8.83
C ASN A 301 -23.45 -0.75 7.62
N LEU A 302 -23.72 0.01 6.56
CA LEU A 302 -24.43 -0.50 5.38
C LEU A 302 -23.82 -1.81 4.85
N ASP A 303 -24.60 -2.86 4.61
CA ASP A 303 -24.14 -4.17 4.13
C ASP A 303 -23.21 -4.97 5.10
N LEU A 304 -22.91 -4.47 6.31
CA LEU A 304 -22.15 -5.24 7.30
C LEU A 304 -23.08 -6.14 8.12
N ARG A 305 -22.65 -7.39 8.32
CA ARG A 305 -23.34 -8.31 9.24
C ARG A 305 -23.08 -7.92 10.69
N LYS A 306 -23.99 -8.32 11.58
CA LYS A 306 -23.88 -8.01 13.01
C LYS A 306 -22.55 -8.49 13.59
N GLU A 307 -22.11 -9.70 13.24
CA GLU A 307 -20.88 -10.28 13.78
C GLU A 307 -19.63 -9.47 13.35
N THR A 308 -19.65 -8.93 12.14
CA THR A 308 -18.60 -8.06 11.63
C THR A 308 -18.57 -6.73 12.38
N VAL A 309 -19.75 -6.14 12.65
CA VAL A 309 -19.86 -4.92 13.45
C VAL A 309 -19.40 -5.17 14.90
N ASP A 310 -19.78 -6.31 15.49
CA ASP A 310 -19.36 -6.68 16.84
C ASP A 310 -17.81 -6.82 16.93
N TRP A 311 -17.19 -7.42 15.90
CA TRP A 311 -15.74 -7.51 15.78
C TRP A 311 -15.10 -6.13 15.69
N LEU A 312 -15.59 -5.25 14.80
CA LEU A 312 -15.10 -3.88 14.65
C LEU A 312 -15.16 -3.07 15.96
N MET A 313 -16.22 -3.28 16.75
CA MET A 313 -16.44 -2.51 17.99
C MET A 313 -15.70 -3.07 19.20
N THR A 314 -15.61 -4.40 19.32
CA THR A 314 -15.20 -5.05 20.57
C THR A 314 -14.31 -6.28 20.40
N GLY A 315 -14.18 -6.82 19.18
CA GLY A 315 -13.41 -8.03 18.89
C GLY A 315 -11.90 -7.80 18.90
N ASP A 316 -11.45 -6.64 18.39
CA ASP A 316 -10.05 -6.24 18.41
C ASP A 316 -9.95 -4.74 18.76
N LYS A 317 -9.18 -4.42 19.81
CA LYS A 317 -9.05 -3.05 20.34
C LYS A 317 -7.93 -2.25 19.69
N HIS A 318 -7.19 -2.85 18.77
CA HIS A 318 -6.08 -2.22 18.08
C HIS A 318 -6.40 -2.03 16.59
N LEU A 319 -7.68 -1.94 16.23
CA LEU A 319 -8.09 -1.52 14.89
C LEU A 319 -8.01 0.00 14.75
N PHE A 320 -7.79 0.49 13.54
CA PHE A 320 -8.01 1.89 13.17
C PHE A 320 -8.66 1.98 11.79
N TYR A 321 -9.38 3.06 11.53
CA TYR A 321 -9.97 3.31 10.21
C TYR A 321 -8.99 4.09 9.34
N ALA A 322 -8.50 3.45 8.28
CA ALA A 322 -7.65 4.05 7.26
C ALA A 322 -8.51 4.61 6.12
N PHE A 323 -8.21 5.83 5.68
CA PHE A 323 -8.90 6.47 4.56
C PHE A 323 -7.97 7.44 3.85
N HIS A 324 -8.28 7.73 2.60
CA HIS A 324 -7.61 8.71 1.75
C HIS A 324 -8.56 9.86 1.44
N TRP A 325 -8.01 10.88 0.80
CA TRP A 325 -8.80 11.91 0.17
C TRP A 325 -8.16 12.44 -1.11
N TYR A 326 -8.89 12.27 -2.21
CA TYR A 326 -8.55 12.79 -3.55
C TYR A 326 -9.72 13.53 -4.21
N GLY A 327 -10.61 14.11 -3.40
CA GLY A 327 -11.76 14.89 -3.88
C GLY A 327 -13.12 14.19 -3.77
N THR A 328 -13.23 13.08 -3.02
CA THR A 328 -14.53 12.48 -2.69
C THR A 328 -14.64 12.18 -1.20
N PRO A 329 -15.65 12.74 -0.50
CA PRO A 329 -16.49 13.88 -0.92
C PRO A 329 -15.67 15.12 -1.34
N ASP A 330 -16.28 16.06 -2.09
CA ASP A 330 -15.61 17.22 -2.69
C ASP A 330 -14.78 18.07 -1.71
N GLU A 331 -15.16 18.06 -0.43
CA GLU A 331 -14.50 18.81 0.63
C GLU A 331 -13.77 17.87 1.60
N PRO A 332 -12.49 18.14 1.94
CA PRO A 332 -11.71 17.27 2.82
C PRO A 332 -12.33 17.17 4.22
N ASP A 333 -12.89 18.27 4.74
CA ASP A 333 -13.61 18.28 6.03
C ASP A 333 -14.76 17.28 6.06
N ALA A 334 -15.47 17.09 4.94
CA ALA A 334 -16.56 16.13 4.87
C ALA A 334 -16.04 14.68 4.96
N ALA A 335 -14.93 14.38 4.29
CA ALA A 335 -14.29 13.06 4.36
C ALA A 335 -13.77 12.77 5.77
N ILE A 336 -13.09 13.74 6.38
CA ILE A 336 -12.55 13.62 7.74
C ILE A 336 -13.68 13.42 8.75
N ASN A 337 -14.78 14.16 8.65
CA ASN A 337 -15.93 13.99 9.54
C ASN A 337 -16.62 12.62 9.35
N ASN A 338 -16.71 12.12 8.11
CA ASN A 338 -17.22 10.78 7.85
C ASN A 338 -16.31 9.72 8.51
N ALA A 339 -14.99 9.83 8.34
CA ALA A 339 -14.01 8.96 8.98
C ALA A 339 -14.16 8.98 10.50
N ILE A 340 -14.21 10.16 11.12
CA ILE A 340 -14.42 10.33 12.57
C ILE A 340 -15.72 9.65 13.01
N SER A 341 -16.80 9.75 12.25
CA SER A 341 -18.05 9.05 12.56
C SER A 341 -17.88 7.52 12.59
N PHE A 342 -17.05 6.94 11.73
CA PHE A 342 -16.68 5.52 11.83
C PHE A 342 -15.86 5.23 13.08
N GLY A 343 -14.84 6.06 13.35
CA GLY A 343 -14.00 5.92 14.54
C GLY A 343 -14.78 5.97 15.85
N GLU A 344 -15.68 6.95 15.99
CA GLU A 344 -16.59 7.06 17.15
C GLU A 344 -17.53 5.86 17.28
N LYS A 345 -18.08 5.40 16.15
CA LYS A 345 -19.03 4.28 16.13
C LYS A 345 -18.38 2.95 16.45
N TRP A 346 -17.16 2.74 16.00
CA TRP A 346 -16.42 1.49 16.16
C TRP A 346 -15.40 1.53 17.30
N GLY A 347 -15.22 2.67 17.97
CA GLY A 347 -14.33 2.80 19.12
C GLY A 347 -12.84 2.73 18.74
N MET A 348 -12.48 3.25 17.57
CA MET A 348 -11.12 3.21 17.03
C MET A 348 -10.64 4.58 16.54
N PRO A 349 -9.31 4.85 16.53
CA PRO A 349 -8.79 6.05 15.90
C PRO A 349 -8.98 5.98 14.38
N VAL A 350 -8.84 7.13 13.74
CA VAL A 350 -8.87 7.28 12.28
C VAL A 350 -7.53 7.86 11.82
N HIS A 351 -7.12 7.54 10.60
CA HIS A 351 -5.87 8.03 10.05
C HIS A 351 -6.03 8.29 8.55
N LEU A 352 -5.67 9.50 8.10
CA LEU A 352 -5.67 9.87 6.70
C LEU A 352 -4.40 9.33 6.04
N THR A 353 -4.44 8.11 5.53
CA THR A 353 -3.25 7.38 5.06
C THR A 353 -2.73 7.89 3.72
N GLU A 354 -3.54 8.64 2.98
CA GLU A 354 -3.11 9.20 1.70
C GLU A 354 -3.90 10.48 1.31
N PHE A 355 -3.18 11.50 0.84
CA PHE A 355 -3.75 12.74 0.29
C PHE A 355 -2.67 13.55 -0.42
N GLY A 356 -3.04 14.62 -1.13
CA GLY A 356 -2.06 15.50 -1.78
C GLY A 356 -1.74 14.99 -3.19
N GLY A 357 -0.48 15.14 -3.64
CA GLY A 357 0.07 14.66 -4.92
C GLY A 357 -0.60 15.15 -6.21
N TYR A 358 -1.91 14.99 -6.32
CA TYR A 358 -2.79 15.41 -7.40
C TYR A 358 -3.59 16.64 -6.97
N GLY A 359 -3.60 17.69 -7.81
CA GLY A 359 -4.29 18.96 -7.53
C GLY A 359 -3.41 20.06 -6.94
N GLY A 360 -2.13 19.78 -6.67
CA GLY A 360 -1.15 20.75 -6.20
C GLY A 360 -1.18 21.02 -4.69
N ASP A 361 -0.17 21.74 -4.21
CA ASP A 361 0.08 21.95 -2.78
C ASP A 361 -1.06 22.69 -2.06
N ASP A 362 -1.86 23.48 -2.78
CA ASP A 362 -3.01 24.20 -2.20
C ASP A 362 -4.10 23.23 -1.68
N TYR A 363 -4.44 22.19 -2.45
CA TYR A 363 -5.38 21.17 -2.01
C TYR A 363 -4.76 20.26 -0.96
N GLY A 364 -3.48 19.88 -1.12
CA GLY A 364 -2.74 19.14 -0.10
C GLY A 364 -2.79 19.85 1.26
N CYS A 365 -2.49 21.15 1.29
CA CYS A 365 -2.48 21.92 2.52
C CYS A 365 -3.86 22.26 3.06
N LYS A 366 -4.89 22.32 2.22
CA LYS A 366 -6.27 22.37 2.72
C LYS A 366 -6.60 21.10 3.51
N THR A 367 -6.26 19.93 2.95
CA THR A 367 -6.55 18.64 3.56
C THR A 367 -5.73 18.38 4.83
N GLN A 368 -4.42 18.65 4.83
CA GLN A 368 -3.59 18.48 6.03
C GLN A 368 -4.04 19.40 7.16
N ARG A 369 -4.39 20.66 6.86
CA ARG A 369 -4.90 21.59 7.89
C ARG A 369 -6.24 21.13 8.47
N ALA A 370 -7.14 20.61 7.66
CA ALA A 370 -8.41 20.03 8.12
C ALA A 370 -8.16 18.82 9.04
N ALA A 371 -7.26 17.91 8.65
CA ALA A 371 -6.91 16.74 9.45
C ALA A 371 -6.30 17.14 10.80
N ARG A 372 -5.32 18.05 10.80
CA ARG A 372 -4.71 18.63 12.02
C ARG A 372 -5.73 19.26 12.94
N ALA A 373 -6.65 20.09 12.40
CA ALA A 373 -7.69 20.75 13.18
C ALA A 373 -8.64 19.75 13.85
N ALA A 374 -8.85 18.60 13.24
CA ALA A 374 -9.67 17.50 13.77
C ALA A 374 -8.87 16.51 14.65
N GLY A 375 -7.56 16.71 14.83
CA GLY A 375 -6.69 15.79 15.58
C GLY A 375 -6.43 14.46 14.86
N VAL A 376 -6.58 14.43 13.54
CA VAL A 376 -6.38 13.25 12.69
C VAL A 376 -4.97 13.29 12.10
N GLY A 377 -4.22 12.19 12.26
CA GLY A 377 -2.92 12.01 11.62
C GLY A 377 -3.04 11.87 10.10
N SER A 378 -1.96 12.19 9.38
CA SER A 378 -1.98 12.22 7.92
C SER A 378 -0.66 11.79 7.27
N SER A 379 -0.73 11.13 6.12
CA SER A 379 0.44 10.75 5.31
C SER A 379 0.31 11.26 3.87
N TYR A 380 1.19 12.18 3.48
CA TYR A 380 1.19 12.80 2.15
C TYR A 380 1.59 11.81 1.05
N TRP A 381 0.89 11.83 -0.07
CA TRP A 381 1.27 11.13 -1.30
C TRP A 381 1.94 12.11 -2.26
N HIS A 382 3.22 11.95 -2.56
CA HIS A 382 4.16 11.04 -1.89
C HIS A 382 5.52 11.70 -1.73
N TYR A 383 6.39 11.06 -0.94
CA TYR A 383 7.70 11.62 -0.64
C TYR A 383 8.49 11.87 -1.93
N SER A 384 8.72 10.86 -2.76
CA SER A 384 9.39 11.06 -4.05
C SER A 384 9.18 9.86 -4.95
N ASP A 385 9.58 9.98 -6.21
CA ASP A 385 9.33 9.00 -7.25
C ASP A 385 10.37 7.88 -7.17
N TYR A 386 10.04 6.82 -6.44
CA TYR A 386 10.87 5.61 -6.38
C TYR A 386 10.72 4.77 -7.65
N CYS A 387 11.12 5.31 -8.80
CA CYS A 387 10.96 4.62 -10.07
C CYS A 387 12.01 4.93 -11.15
N TRP A 388 12.39 3.87 -11.87
CA TRP A 388 13.32 3.92 -13.01
C TRP A 388 12.85 4.85 -14.15
N PRO A 389 13.77 5.61 -14.80
CA PRO A 389 13.48 6.74 -15.66
C PRO A 389 12.42 6.68 -16.76
N LYS A 390 11.78 7.85 -16.92
CA LYS A 390 10.89 8.26 -18.01
C LYS A 390 11.60 8.51 -19.35
N HIS A 391 12.86 8.96 -19.33
CA HIS A 391 13.56 9.43 -20.53
C HIS A 391 14.86 8.65 -20.78
N CYS A 392 14.80 7.75 -21.75
CA CYS A 392 15.98 7.04 -22.22
C CYS A 392 16.78 7.88 -23.23
N PRO A 393 18.13 7.77 -23.23
CA PRO A 393 18.99 8.48 -24.19
C PRO A 393 18.62 8.23 -25.66
N ASP A 394 17.96 7.11 -25.97
CA ASP A 394 17.71 6.65 -27.33
C ASP A 394 16.22 6.32 -27.59
N GLY A 395 15.34 7.30 -27.45
CA GLY A 395 13.97 7.36 -28.02
C GLY A 395 13.32 6.02 -28.41
N SER A 396 13.01 5.17 -27.43
CA SER A 396 12.29 3.92 -27.67
C SER A 396 11.00 4.20 -28.47
N PRO A 397 10.62 3.37 -29.47
CA PRO A 397 9.45 3.61 -30.31
C PRO A 397 8.12 3.75 -29.57
N ASP A 398 8.08 3.31 -28.30
CA ASP A 398 6.91 3.36 -27.43
C ASP A 398 7.03 4.35 -26.26
N GLY A 399 8.16 5.06 -26.12
CA GLY A 399 8.39 6.05 -25.07
C GLY A 399 8.85 5.52 -23.71
N TYR A 400 9.17 4.22 -23.56
CA TYR A 400 9.62 3.65 -22.28
C TYR A 400 11.06 3.11 -22.34
N CYS A 401 11.73 3.12 -21.18
CA CYS A 401 13.06 2.56 -21.05
C CYS A 401 13.08 1.03 -21.00
N PRO A 402 14.10 0.36 -21.58
CA PRO A 402 14.34 -1.04 -21.31
C PRO A 402 14.65 -1.22 -19.82
N PHE A 403 14.49 -2.46 -19.32
CA PHE A 403 14.93 -2.79 -17.97
C PHE A 403 16.43 -2.46 -17.80
N PRO A 404 16.84 -1.89 -16.66
CA PRO A 404 18.25 -1.66 -16.37
C PRO A 404 19.05 -2.96 -16.43
N GLU A 405 20.31 -2.86 -16.88
CA GLU A 405 21.30 -3.91 -16.68
C GLU A 405 21.75 -3.88 -15.20
N GLY A 406 21.36 -4.88 -14.41
CA GLY A 406 21.73 -4.99 -12.99
C GLY A 406 20.54 -4.85 -12.04
N ASP A 407 20.77 -4.26 -10.86
CA ASP A 407 19.72 -4.03 -9.87
C ASP A 407 18.66 -3.09 -10.44
N ARG A 408 17.41 -3.55 -10.40
CA ARG A 408 16.25 -2.73 -10.75
C ARG A 408 16.08 -1.63 -9.69
N TRP A 409 15.38 -0.57 -10.06
CA TRP A 409 15.05 0.53 -9.16
C TRP A 409 13.58 0.92 -9.31
N GLY A 410 12.71 0.21 -8.59
CA GLY A 410 11.27 0.45 -8.62
C GLY A 410 10.69 0.35 -10.03
N ALA A 411 9.50 0.91 -10.23
CA ALA A 411 8.90 1.02 -11.55
C ALA A 411 7.88 2.15 -11.62
N CYS A 412 7.89 2.91 -12.72
CA CYS A 412 6.95 4.00 -12.94
C CYS A 412 5.65 3.41 -13.49
N ILE A 413 4.83 2.87 -12.58
CA ILE A 413 3.57 2.19 -12.94
C ILE A 413 2.41 3.12 -12.68
N THR A 414 1.75 3.01 -11.52
CA THR A 414 0.61 3.84 -11.16
C THR A 414 1.05 5.01 -10.31
N GLY A 415 0.42 6.15 -10.58
CA GLY A 415 0.48 7.33 -9.73
C GLY A 415 1.88 7.87 -9.34
N TRP A 416 2.89 7.62 -10.18
CA TRP A 416 4.31 7.87 -9.87
C TRP A 416 4.79 9.31 -10.08
N GLY A 417 4.04 10.16 -10.79
CA GLY A 417 4.46 11.51 -11.17
C GLY A 417 4.03 12.61 -10.21
N SER A 418 3.58 12.27 -9.00
CA SER A 418 2.97 13.21 -8.06
C SER A 418 3.82 13.47 -6.80
N GLY A 419 5.10 13.09 -6.81
CA GLY A 419 6.00 13.23 -5.67
C GLY A 419 6.44 14.66 -5.41
N ASN A 420 6.45 15.05 -4.13
CA ASN A 420 7.09 16.27 -3.64
C ASN A 420 7.76 15.99 -2.30
N ASN A 421 9.08 15.79 -2.31
CA ASN A 421 9.85 15.42 -1.12
C ASN A 421 9.96 16.54 -0.09
N SER A 422 9.50 17.74 -0.46
CA SER A 422 9.56 18.95 0.33
C SER A 422 8.17 19.51 0.65
N PHE A 423 7.12 18.70 0.52
CA PHE A 423 5.76 19.11 0.85
C PHE A 423 5.65 19.42 2.35
N VAL A 424 5.37 20.68 2.65
CA VAL A 424 5.07 21.19 4.00
C VAL A 424 3.95 22.21 3.94
N CYS A 425 3.05 22.15 4.92
CA CYS A 425 2.01 23.15 5.08
C CYS A 425 2.36 24.09 6.25
N PRO A 426 2.65 25.37 5.96
CA PRO A 426 3.03 26.36 6.97
C PRO A 426 1.90 26.72 7.94
#